data_AF-A0AAD9NCR9-F1
#
_entry.id   AF-A0AAD9NCR9-F1
#
_cell.length_a   1.000
_cell.length_b   1.000
_cell.length_c   1.000
_cell.angle_alpha   90.00
_cell.angle_beta   90.00
_cell.angle_gamma   90.00
#
_symmetry.space_group_name_H-M   'P 1'
#
loop_
_entity.id
_entity.type
_entity.pdbx_description
1 polymer ?
#
loop_
_entity_poly.entity_id
_entity_poly.type
_entity_poly.pdbx_seq_one_letter_code
_entity_poly.pdbx_strand_id
1 'polypeptide(L)'
;MMLNVLLMEELEEATAAIQAIVTVAMETILLDNAYIPRQLFETAVVFHGILPSLPEQVGKLQLNIVRLCEMWWLRDITGKEDLVVEAIMILLQRTVQPKGTMADVKRVNRLRSGLECVDLMAESSETLRGLLQQSLSTSIYLRCDEGQKFLSFLFGLNIDFISCLHETVKSEIPVCSK
;
A
#
# COMPACT_ATOMS: atom_id res chain seq x y z
N MET A 1 10.78 20.41 27.82
CA MET A 1 12.08 19.93 27.30
C MET A 1 12.33 18.47 27.71
N MET A 2 12.34 18.16 29.01
CA MET A 2 12.55 16.78 29.52
C MET A 2 11.50 15.77 29.04
N LEU A 3 10.21 16.14 29.04
CA LEU A 3 9.12 15.27 28.57
C LEU A 3 9.25 14.89 27.08
N ASN A 4 9.68 15.82 26.23
CA ASN A 4 9.86 15.56 24.79
C ASN A 4 11.07 14.65 24.51
N VAL A 5 12.09 14.67 25.37
CA VAL A 5 13.26 13.79 25.24
C VAL A 5 12.85 12.36 25.59
N LEU A 6 12.14 12.16 26.70
CA LEU A 6 11.63 10.85 27.11
C LEU A 6 10.70 10.23 26.06
N LEU A 7 9.75 11.01 25.53
CA LEU A 7 8.85 10.53 24.46
C LEU A 7 9.59 10.15 23.17
N MET A 8 10.70 10.81 22.88
CA MET A 8 11.52 10.51 21.70
C MET A 8 12.33 9.22 21.89
N GLU A 9 12.89 9.01 23.09
CA GLU A 9 13.57 7.77 23.46
C GLU A 9 12.62 6.56 23.40
N GLU A 10 11.42 6.68 23.98
CA GLU A 10 10.40 5.63 23.93
C GLU A 10 9.99 5.28 22.48
N LEU A 11 9.85 6.30 21.62
CA LEU A 11 9.54 6.11 20.21
C LEU A 11 10.67 5.39 19.46
N GLU A 12 11.93 5.74 19.75
CA GLU A 12 13.10 5.09 19.15
C GLU A 12 13.19 3.62 19.55
N GLU A 13 13.02 3.31 20.83
CA GLU A 13 13.02 1.93 21.35
C GLU A 13 11.89 1.09 20.72
N ALA A 14 10.66 1.62 20.70
CA ALA A 14 9.53 0.97 20.08
C ALA A 14 9.77 0.72 18.58
N THR A 15 10.30 1.72 17.87
CA THR A 15 10.63 1.62 16.44
C THR A 15 11.67 0.53 16.19
N ALA A 16 12.73 0.48 17.01
CA ALA A 16 13.77 -0.53 16.90
C ALA A 16 13.23 -1.95 17.14
N ALA A 17 12.39 -2.12 18.16
CA ALA A 17 11.77 -3.40 18.48
C ALA A 17 10.87 -3.90 17.33
N ILE A 18 9.96 -3.04 16.83
CA ILE A 18 9.08 -3.40 15.71
C ILE A 18 9.91 -3.70 14.46
N GLN A 19 10.96 -2.91 14.19
CA GLN A 19 11.84 -3.12 13.05
C GLN A 19 12.55 -4.49 13.12
N ALA A 20 13.00 -4.90 14.30
CA ALA A 20 13.60 -6.22 14.50
C ALA A 20 12.59 -7.34 14.21
N ILE A 21 11.36 -7.22 14.72
CA ILE A 21 10.29 -8.20 14.50
C ILE A 21 9.93 -8.28 13.00
N VAL A 22 9.75 -7.14 12.34
CA VAL A 22 9.48 -7.07 10.89
C VAL A 22 10.60 -7.77 10.11
N THR A 23 11.86 -7.58 10.51
CA THR A 23 13.01 -8.23 9.86
C THR A 23 12.95 -9.75 10.02
N VAL A 24 12.78 -10.25 11.25
CA VAL A 24 12.63 -11.69 11.51
C VAL A 24 11.44 -12.28 10.76
N ALA A 25 10.31 -11.57 10.70
CA ALA A 25 9.12 -11.99 9.96
C ALA A 25 9.40 -12.15 8.47
N MET A 26 10.04 -11.15 7.84
CA MET A 26 10.41 -11.20 6.43
C MET A 26 11.38 -12.34 6.14
N GLU A 27 12.43 -12.51 6.95
CA GLU A 27 13.38 -13.63 6.79
C GLU A 27 12.69 -14.98 6.94
N THR A 28 11.75 -15.11 7.88
CA THR A 28 10.96 -16.34 8.07
C THR A 28 10.17 -16.68 6.81
N ILE A 29 9.54 -15.70 6.16
CA ILE A 29 8.77 -15.87 4.92
C ILE A 29 9.65 -16.27 3.72
N LEU A 30 10.93 -15.86 3.73
CA LEU A 30 11.87 -16.20 2.65
C LEU A 30 12.34 -17.65 2.70
N LEU A 31 12.27 -18.31 3.85
CA LEU A 31 12.64 -19.72 3.97
C LEU A 31 11.71 -20.60 3.14
N ASP A 32 12.30 -21.55 2.41
CA ASP A 32 11.52 -22.54 1.67
C ASP A 32 10.78 -23.47 2.65
N ASN A 33 9.49 -23.72 2.39
CA ASN A 33 8.60 -24.48 3.27
C ASN A 33 8.55 -23.94 4.71
N ALA A 34 8.66 -22.61 4.88
CA ALA A 34 8.54 -21.97 6.18
C ALA A 34 7.22 -22.34 6.87
N TYR A 35 7.31 -22.79 8.12
CA TYR A 35 6.16 -22.78 9.01
C TYR A 35 5.95 -21.35 9.50
N ILE A 36 4.80 -20.75 9.16
CA ILE A 36 4.40 -19.44 9.67
C ILE A 36 3.56 -19.65 10.93
N PRO A 37 4.10 -19.35 12.14
CA PRO A 37 3.32 -19.49 13.36
C PRO A 37 2.14 -18.53 13.34
N ARG A 38 1.01 -18.95 13.93
CA ARG A 38 -0.17 -18.10 14.08
C ARG A 38 0.16 -16.75 14.74
N GLN A 39 1.03 -16.75 15.74
CA GLN A 39 1.45 -15.54 16.45
C GLN A 39 2.19 -14.56 15.53
N LEU A 40 2.94 -15.07 14.54
CA LEU A 40 3.62 -14.22 13.57
C LEU A 40 2.59 -13.53 12.64
N PHE A 41 1.56 -14.26 12.21
CA PHE A 41 0.46 -13.69 11.46
C PHE A 41 -0.32 -12.66 12.29
N GLU A 42 -0.70 -12.98 13.53
CA GLU A 42 -1.38 -12.04 14.43
C GLU A 42 -0.55 -10.77 14.65
N THR A 43 0.77 -10.91 14.74
CA THR A 43 1.69 -9.76 14.83
C THR A 43 1.70 -8.94 13.53
N ALA A 44 1.71 -9.59 12.37
CA ALA A 44 1.61 -8.89 11.08
C ALA A 44 0.28 -8.12 10.95
N VAL A 45 -0.83 -8.70 11.41
CA VAL A 45 -2.14 -8.02 11.46
C VAL A 45 -2.11 -6.80 12.39
N VAL A 46 -1.46 -6.90 13.56
CA VAL A 46 -1.28 -5.74 14.45
C VAL A 46 -0.45 -4.65 13.76
N PHE A 47 0.65 -5.01 13.10
CA PHE A 47 1.48 -4.05 12.38
C PHE A 47 0.75 -3.40 11.20
N HIS A 48 -0.05 -4.17 10.47
CA HIS A 48 -0.94 -3.64 9.44
C HIS A 48 -1.93 -2.63 10.02
N GLY A 49 -2.59 -2.95 11.14
CA GLY A 49 -3.58 -2.08 11.76
C GLY A 49 -3.04 -0.72 12.23
N ILE A 50 -1.75 -0.63 12.56
CA ILE A 50 -1.12 0.65 12.98
C ILE A 50 -0.59 1.49 11.81
N LEU A 51 -0.49 0.94 10.59
CA LEU A 51 0.09 1.60 9.42
C LEU A 51 -0.42 3.04 9.17
N PRO A 52 -1.74 3.33 9.22
CA PRO A 52 -2.26 4.67 8.99
C PRO A 52 -1.90 5.67 10.11
N SER A 53 -1.58 5.15 11.30
CA SER A 53 -1.35 5.94 12.52
C SER A 53 0.13 6.19 12.79
N LEU A 54 1.03 5.61 11.99
CA LEU A 54 2.47 5.79 12.16
C LEU A 54 2.88 7.23 11.84
N PRO A 55 3.66 7.88 12.72
CA PRO A 55 4.06 9.26 12.52
C PRO A 55 5.12 9.38 11.40
N GLU A 56 5.19 10.54 10.73
CA GLU A 56 6.07 10.73 9.56
C GLU A 56 7.55 10.46 9.86
N GLN A 57 7.99 10.72 11.10
CA GLN A 57 9.35 10.50 11.58
C GLN A 57 9.80 9.04 11.43
N VAL A 58 8.87 8.08 11.48
CA VAL A 58 9.16 6.64 11.35
C VAL A 58 8.77 6.09 9.98
N GLY A 59 8.76 6.92 8.93
CA GLY A 59 8.40 6.52 7.57
C GLY A 59 9.20 5.31 7.03
N LYS A 60 10.44 5.11 7.48
CA LYS A 60 11.22 3.91 7.14
C LYS A 60 10.59 2.63 7.73
N LEU A 61 10.11 2.68 8.98
CA LEU A 61 9.43 1.57 9.62
C LEU A 61 8.11 1.27 8.91
N GLN A 62 7.31 2.31 8.62
CA GLN A 62 6.06 2.16 7.87
C GLN A 62 6.29 1.41 6.55
N LEU A 63 7.30 1.81 5.78
CA LEU A 63 7.63 1.14 4.52
C LEU A 63 8.12 -0.31 4.69
N ASN A 64 8.77 -0.63 5.81
CA ASN A 64 9.18 -2.00 6.09
C ASN A 64 7.99 -2.89 6.50
N ILE A 65 7.01 -2.34 7.22
CA ILE A 65 5.74 -3.04 7.48
C ILE A 65 4.96 -3.26 6.18
N VAL A 66 4.91 -2.26 5.30
CA VAL A 66 4.32 -2.42 3.95
C VAL A 66 5.02 -3.53 3.18
N ARG A 67 6.36 -3.62 3.24
CA ARG A 67 7.12 -4.71 2.61
C ARG A 67 6.78 -6.09 3.18
N LEU A 68 6.58 -6.19 4.50
CA LEU A 68 6.12 -7.43 5.12
C LEU A 68 4.75 -7.86 4.56
N CYS A 69 3.80 -6.92 4.45
CA CYS A 69 2.48 -7.16 3.86
C CYS A 69 2.58 -7.55 2.37
N GLU A 70 3.43 -6.87 1.60
CA GLU A 70 3.74 -7.23 0.22
C GLU A 70 4.25 -8.67 0.10
N MET A 71 5.15 -9.09 0.99
CA MET A 71 5.70 -10.44 0.97
C MET A 71 4.62 -11.48 1.26
N TRP A 72 3.70 -11.19 2.18
CA TRP A 72 2.54 -12.05 2.45
C TRP A 72 1.69 -12.28 1.19
N TRP A 73 1.43 -11.20 0.45
CA TRP A 73 0.69 -11.25 -0.81
C TRP A 73 1.44 -12.00 -1.92
N LEU A 74 2.70 -11.63 -2.15
CA LEU A 74 3.50 -12.14 -3.26
C LEU A 74 3.91 -13.61 -3.10
N ARG A 75 3.95 -14.11 -1.86
CA ARG A 75 4.26 -15.50 -1.53
C ARG A 75 3.01 -16.35 -1.32
N ASP A 76 1.82 -15.79 -1.56
CA ASP A 76 0.54 -16.47 -1.45
C ASP A 76 0.31 -17.11 -0.07
N ILE A 77 0.72 -16.42 0.99
CA ILE A 77 0.62 -16.94 2.36
C ILE A 77 -0.83 -16.80 2.84
N THR A 78 -1.33 -17.80 3.57
CA THR A 78 -2.66 -17.76 4.18
C THR A 78 -2.89 -16.47 4.98
N GLY A 79 -4.05 -15.84 4.78
CA GLY A 79 -4.42 -14.57 5.43
C GLY A 79 -3.86 -13.31 4.74
N LYS A 80 -3.30 -13.44 3.53
CA LYS A 80 -2.78 -12.29 2.75
C LYS A 80 -3.83 -11.21 2.48
N GLU A 81 -5.09 -11.59 2.37
CA GLU A 81 -6.22 -10.68 2.11
C GLU A 81 -6.40 -9.68 3.26
N ASP A 82 -6.09 -10.08 4.49
CA ASP A 82 -6.18 -9.23 5.68
C ASP A 82 -5.08 -8.16 5.72
N LEU A 83 -4.01 -8.30 4.92
CA LEU A 83 -2.81 -7.47 4.98
C LEU A 83 -2.60 -6.59 3.74
N VAL A 84 -3.26 -6.88 2.62
CA VAL A 84 -2.89 -6.26 1.33
C VAL A 84 -3.42 -4.83 1.16
N VAL A 85 -4.61 -4.54 1.66
CA VAL A 85 -5.35 -3.31 1.30
C VAL A 85 -4.61 -2.06 1.77
N GLU A 86 -4.18 -2.02 3.03
CA GLU A 86 -3.46 -0.89 3.59
C GLU A 86 -2.08 -0.69 2.94
N ALA A 87 -1.41 -1.80 2.58
CA ALA A 87 -0.15 -1.74 1.83
C ALA A 87 -0.36 -1.07 0.45
N ILE A 88 -1.44 -1.41 -0.26
CA ILE A 88 -1.80 -0.75 -1.52
C ILE A 88 -2.11 0.73 -1.28
N MET A 89 -2.90 1.07 -0.25
CA MET A 89 -3.26 2.46 0.05
C MET A 89 -2.03 3.34 0.30
N ILE A 90 -1.08 2.89 1.13
CA ILE A 90 0.15 3.65 1.41
C ILE A 90 0.99 3.83 0.14
N LEU A 91 1.12 2.78 -0.68
CA LEU A 91 1.86 2.90 -1.94
C LEU A 91 1.17 3.85 -2.93
N LEU A 92 -0.16 3.82 -3.02
CA LEU A 92 -0.93 4.77 -3.82
C LEU A 92 -0.73 6.21 -3.34
N GLN A 93 -0.91 6.48 -2.05
CA GLN A 93 -0.68 7.81 -1.44
C GLN A 93 0.70 8.37 -1.79
N ARG A 94 1.73 7.51 -1.80
CA ARG A 94 3.09 7.91 -2.16
C ARG A 94 3.27 8.18 -3.65
N THR A 95 2.63 7.39 -4.50
CA THR A 95 2.84 7.44 -5.96
C THR A 95 2.05 8.55 -6.64
N VAL A 96 0.91 8.97 -6.06
CA VAL A 96 0.14 10.12 -6.57
C VAL A 96 0.76 11.47 -6.17
N GLN A 97 1.68 11.50 -5.20
CA GLN A 97 2.41 12.70 -4.82
C GLN A 97 3.55 13.02 -5.82
N PRO A 98 4.01 14.28 -5.90
CA PRO A 98 5.11 14.67 -6.81
C PRO A 98 6.43 13.91 -6.63
N LYS A 99 6.66 13.35 -5.44
CA LYS A 99 7.85 12.55 -5.11
C LYS A 99 7.68 11.04 -5.37
N GLY A 100 6.57 10.64 -5.98
CA GLY A 100 6.30 9.26 -6.37
C GLY A 100 7.40 8.71 -7.29
N THR A 101 7.75 7.44 -7.11
CA THR A 101 8.82 6.78 -7.87
C THR A 101 8.28 5.64 -8.73
N MET A 102 8.94 5.35 -9.85
CA MET A 102 8.55 4.22 -10.71
C MET A 102 8.68 2.89 -9.96
N ALA A 103 9.63 2.81 -9.02
CA ALA A 103 9.78 1.65 -8.15
C ALA A 103 8.54 1.42 -7.28
N ASP A 104 7.96 2.49 -6.73
CA ASP A 104 6.72 2.39 -5.96
C ASP A 104 5.52 2.05 -6.86
N VAL A 105 5.44 2.58 -8.09
CA VAL A 105 4.39 2.18 -9.06
C VAL A 105 4.48 0.68 -9.41
N LYS A 106 5.69 0.16 -9.60
CA LYS A 106 5.91 -1.28 -9.84
C LYS A 106 5.38 -2.12 -8.67
N ARG A 107 5.53 -1.64 -7.43
CA ARG A 107 5.00 -2.30 -6.23
C ARG A 107 3.47 -2.27 -6.23
N VAL A 108 2.84 -1.12 -6.47
CA VAL A 108 1.37 -0.99 -6.62
C VAL A 108 0.85 -1.99 -7.66
N ASN A 109 1.45 -2.01 -8.85
CA ASN A 109 1.02 -2.92 -9.92
C ASN A 109 1.16 -4.40 -9.53
N ARG A 110 2.18 -4.80 -8.75
CA ARG A 110 2.34 -6.18 -8.28
C ARG A 110 1.25 -6.60 -7.30
N LEU A 111 0.72 -5.66 -6.53
CA LEU A 111 -0.35 -5.92 -5.56
C LEU A 111 -1.76 -5.72 -6.12
N ARG A 112 -1.92 -5.29 -7.38
CA ARG A 112 -3.20 -4.81 -7.93
C ARG A 112 -4.40 -5.74 -7.72
N SER A 113 -4.21 -7.07 -7.79
CA SER A 113 -5.29 -8.03 -7.57
C SER A 113 -5.81 -8.02 -6.12
N GLY A 114 -5.05 -7.49 -5.16
CA GLY A 114 -5.54 -7.27 -3.80
C GLY A 114 -6.65 -6.24 -3.69
N LEU A 115 -6.86 -5.43 -4.73
CA LEU A 115 -8.04 -4.56 -4.82
C LEU A 115 -9.34 -5.35 -4.95
N GLU A 116 -9.30 -6.60 -5.40
CA GLU A 116 -10.49 -7.47 -5.49
C GLU A 116 -10.99 -7.89 -4.09
N CYS A 117 -10.18 -7.72 -3.05
CA CYS A 117 -10.57 -7.97 -1.65
C CYS A 117 -11.45 -6.85 -1.08
N VAL A 118 -11.66 -5.74 -1.81
CA VAL A 118 -12.33 -4.55 -1.30
C VAL A 118 -13.69 -4.35 -1.97
N ASP A 119 -14.73 -4.14 -1.17
CA ASP A 119 -15.98 -3.57 -1.67
C ASP A 119 -15.75 -2.09 -1.98
N LEU A 120 -15.47 -1.80 -3.25
CA LEU A 120 -15.24 -0.43 -3.71
C LEU A 120 -16.47 0.46 -3.61
N MET A 121 -17.68 -0.08 -3.41
CA MET A 121 -18.89 0.72 -3.30
C MET A 121 -19.23 1.09 -1.85
N ALA A 122 -18.55 0.47 -0.87
CA ALA A 122 -18.67 0.84 0.53
C ALA A 122 -18.16 2.26 0.80
N GLU A 123 -18.75 2.94 1.79
CA GLU A 123 -18.33 4.29 2.24
C GLU A 123 -16.89 4.28 2.74
N SER A 124 -16.48 3.22 3.45
CA SER A 124 -15.11 3.01 3.93
C SER A 124 -14.04 3.04 2.84
N SER A 125 -14.44 2.80 1.58
CA SER A 125 -13.54 2.73 0.43
C SER A 125 -13.36 4.08 -0.29
N GLU A 126 -13.94 5.18 0.22
CA GLU A 126 -13.89 6.50 -0.41
C GLU A 126 -12.45 6.99 -0.63
N THR A 127 -11.60 6.91 0.40
CA THR A 127 -10.19 7.31 0.30
C THR A 127 -9.47 6.50 -0.78
N LEU A 128 -9.69 5.18 -0.80
CA LEU A 128 -9.11 4.30 -1.81
C LEU A 128 -9.59 4.69 -3.22
N ARG A 129 -10.90 4.88 -3.43
CA ARG A 129 -11.45 5.32 -4.72
C ARG A 129 -10.81 6.63 -5.19
N GLY A 130 -10.65 7.61 -4.29
CA GLY A 130 -10.00 8.88 -4.60
C GLY A 130 -8.55 8.71 -5.06
N LEU A 131 -7.79 7.84 -4.39
CA LEU A 131 -6.41 7.52 -4.78
C LEU A 131 -6.33 6.80 -6.13
N LEU A 132 -7.23 5.86 -6.38
CA LEU A 132 -7.33 5.16 -7.67
C LEU A 132 -7.66 6.14 -8.80
N GLN A 133 -8.58 7.08 -8.58
CA GLN A 133 -8.88 8.13 -9.56
C GLN A 133 -7.68 9.05 -9.79
N GLN A 134 -6.99 9.51 -8.75
CA GLN A 134 -5.78 10.34 -8.88
C GLN A 134 -4.68 9.64 -9.69
N SER A 135 -4.58 8.31 -9.60
CA SER A 135 -3.59 7.56 -10.38
C SER A 135 -3.78 7.70 -11.90
N LEU A 136 -5.02 7.92 -12.38
CA LEU A 136 -5.32 8.14 -13.80
C LEU A 136 -4.72 9.45 -14.34
N SER A 137 -4.65 10.48 -13.50
CA SER A 137 -4.10 11.80 -13.87
C SER A 137 -2.62 11.92 -13.49
N THR A 138 -2.03 10.93 -12.82
CA THR A 138 -0.65 10.99 -12.35
C THR A 138 0.32 10.54 -13.46
N SER A 139 1.14 11.49 -13.93
CA SER A 139 2.10 11.32 -15.03
C SER A 139 2.96 10.05 -14.96
N ILE A 140 3.38 9.62 -13.77
CA ILE A 140 4.22 8.43 -13.62
C ILE A 140 3.49 7.13 -14.00
N TYR A 141 2.18 7.04 -13.74
CA TYR A 141 1.36 5.88 -14.13
C TYR A 141 1.16 5.83 -15.65
N LEU A 142 1.05 6.99 -16.29
CA LEU A 142 0.85 7.10 -17.74
C LEU A 142 2.13 6.79 -18.54
N ARG A 143 3.31 7.03 -17.95
CA ARG A 143 4.60 6.94 -18.66
C ARG A 143 5.32 5.60 -18.56
N CYS A 144 4.96 4.74 -17.60
CA CYS A 144 5.67 3.47 -17.40
C CYS A 144 4.75 2.26 -17.60
N ASP A 145 5.33 1.17 -18.11
CA ASP A 145 4.60 -0.06 -18.46
C ASP A 145 3.81 -0.63 -17.28
N GLU A 146 4.40 -0.66 -16.08
CA GLU A 146 3.70 -1.16 -14.90
C GLU A 146 2.56 -0.23 -14.45
N GLY A 147 2.70 1.08 -14.67
CA GLY A 147 1.63 2.03 -14.43
C GLY A 147 0.47 1.82 -15.40
N GLN A 148 0.75 1.68 -16.70
CA GLN A 148 -0.28 1.43 -17.71
C GLN A 148 -1.01 0.10 -17.49
N LYS A 149 -0.27 -0.96 -17.07
CA LYS A 149 -0.86 -2.24 -16.67
C LYS A 149 -1.79 -2.09 -15.46
N PHE A 150 -1.38 -1.31 -14.47
CA PHE A 150 -2.20 -1.01 -13.31
C PHE A 150 -3.48 -0.25 -13.71
N LEU A 151 -3.37 0.82 -14.50
CA LEU A 151 -4.53 1.59 -14.95
C LEU A 151 -5.49 0.73 -15.79
N SER A 152 -4.95 -0.11 -16.67
CA SER A 152 -5.77 -1.05 -17.46
C SER A 152 -6.54 -2.03 -16.58
N PHE A 153 -5.91 -2.51 -15.49
CA PHE A 153 -6.57 -3.36 -14.52
C PHE A 153 -7.75 -2.67 -13.82
N LEU A 154 -7.66 -1.37 -13.52
CA LEU A 154 -8.76 -0.63 -12.88
C LEU A 154 -10.05 -0.65 -13.70
N PHE A 155 -9.95 -0.63 -15.04
CA PHE A 155 -11.10 -0.74 -15.94
C PHE A 155 -11.74 -2.14 -15.98
N GLY A 156 -11.15 -3.13 -15.31
CA GLY A 156 -11.74 -4.47 -15.13
C GLY A 156 -12.18 -4.77 -13.69
N LEU A 157 -11.97 -3.84 -12.75
CA LEU A 157 -12.06 -4.12 -11.32
C LEU A 157 -13.51 -4.15 -10.79
N ASN A 158 -14.32 -3.13 -11.10
CA ASN A 158 -15.71 -3.05 -10.67
C ASN A 158 -16.53 -2.21 -11.67
N ILE A 159 -17.67 -2.74 -12.12
CA ILE A 159 -18.49 -2.12 -13.18
C ILE A 159 -19.05 -0.75 -12.78
N ASP A 160 -19.46 -0.59 -11.52
CA ASP A 160 -20.01 0.67 -11.02
C ASP A 160 -18.89 1.72 -10.91
N PHE A 161 -17.69 1.30 -10.54
CA PHE A 161 -16.52 2.16 -10.45
C PHE A 161 -15.98 2.61 -11.82
N ILE A 162 -16.13 1.80 -12.88
CA ILE A 162 -15.69 2.14 -14.24
C ILE A 162 -16.28 3.45 -14.73
N SER A 163 -17.54 3.75 -14.38
CA SER A 163 -18.20 5.01 -14.76
C SER A 163 -17.45 6.22 -14.19
N CYS A 164 -17.06 6.17 -12.91
CA CYS A 164 -16.25 7.20 -12.28
C CYS A 164 -14.87 7.35 -12.95
N LEU A 165 -14.20 6.24 -13.28
CA LEU A 165 -12.91 6.27 -13.97
C LEU A 165 -13.01 6.93 -15.35
N HIS A 166 -14.07 6.65 -16.10
CA HIS A 166 -14.33 7.29 -17.39
C HIS A 166 -14.53 8.80 -17.26
N GLU A 167 -15.25 9.25 -16.22
CA GLU A 167 -15.43 10.68 -15.94
C GLU A 167 -14.10 11.36 -15.62
N THR A 168 -13.26 10.74 -14.77
CA THR A 168 -11.91 11.25 -14.46
C THR A 168 -11.04 11.36 -15.72
N VAL A 169 -11.01 10.34 -16.57
CA VAL A 169 -10.23 10.42 -17.83
C VAL A 169 -10.79 11.53 -18.73
N LYS A 170 -12.11 11.65 -18.85
CA LYS A 170 -12.74 12.69 -19.67
C LYS A 170 -12.43 14.10 -19.17
N SER A 171 -12.31 14.34 -17.87
CA SER A 171 -11.96 15.67 -17.34
C SER A 171 -10.53 16.11 -17.68
N GLU A 172 -9.62 15.16 -17.94
CA GLU A 172 -8.23 15.46 -18.32
C GLU A 172 -8.08 15.76 -19.82
N ILE A 173 -9.01 15.32 -20.67
CA ILE A 173 -8.94 15.50 -22.15
C ILE A 173 -9.06 16.98 -22.58
N PRO A 174 -9.94 17.83 -22.04
CA PRO A 174 -9.98 19.25 -22.36
C PRO A 174 -8.70 20.01 -22.00
N VAL A 175 -7.90 19.48 -21.08
CA VAL A 175 -6.60 20.03 -20.68
C VAL A 175 -5.49 19.56 -21.64
N CYS A 176 -5.72 18.46 -22.37
CA CYS A 176 -4.88 17.95 -23.44
C CYS A 176 -5.24 18.57 -24.82
N SER A 177 -5.40 19.89 -24.89
CA SER A 177 -5.55 20.59 -26.18
C SER A 177 -4.19 21.08 -26.71
N LYS A 178 -3.66 20.29 -27.66
CA LYS A 178 -2.53 20.47 -28.59
C LYS A 178 -1.12 20.66 -28.02
#